data_AF-A0A3N1CZ38-F1
#
_entry.id   AF-A0A3N1CZ38-F1
#
_cell.length_a   1.000
_cell.length_b   1.000
_cell.length_c   1.000
_cell.angle_alpha   90.00
_cell.angle_beta   90.00
_cell.angle_gamma   90.00
#
_symmetry.space_group_name_H-M   'P 1'
#
loop_
_entity.id
_entity.type
_entity.pdbx_description
1 polymer ?
#
loop_
_entity_poly.entity_id
_entity_poly.type
_entity_poly.pdbx_seq_one_letter_code
_entity_poly.pdbx_strand_id
1 'polypeptide(L)'
;MTGVTGSWVHSFEEDTETTAVYRAAGHPFPVSRRLRRELEFRPDGTFVERGPGPDDWPRETRGRWASPEPGRVDVTFPDRPEAPTRITVVSVEPGVLTIAK
;
A
#
# COMPACT_ATOMS: atom_id res chain seq x y z
N MET A 1 -0.07 19.08 3.49
CA MET A 1 -0.27 17.67 3.82
C MET A 1 0.16 16.86 2.61
N THR A 2 1.35 16.28 2.63
CA THR A 2 1.80 15.31 1.63
C THR A 2 0.93 14.06 1.78
N GLY A 3 0.03 13.85 0.81
CA GLY A 3 -0.87 12.70 0.81
C GLY A 3 -0.12 11.38 0.61
N VAL A 4 -0.83 10.25 0.71
CA VAL A 4 -0.31 8.89 0.49
C VAL A 4 0.23 8.63 -0.92
N THR A 5 0.16 9.62 -1.82
CA THR A 5 0.58 9.49 -3.21
C THR A 5 2.04 9.08 -3.32
N GLY A 6 2.33 8.07 -4.13
CA GLY A 6 3.67 7.53 -4.31
C GLY A 6 3.66 6.01 -4.48
N SER A 7 4.85 5.47 -4.73
CA SER A 7 5.11 4.03 -4.82
C SER A 7 5.79 3.56 -3.55
N TRP A 8 5.19 2.57 -2.90
CA TRP A 8 5.50 2.09 -1.56
C TRP A 8 5.74 0.59 -1.60
N VAL A 9 6.84 0.14 -1.02
CA VAL A 9 7.25 -1.26 -0.98
C VAL A 9 7.30 -1.73 0.45
N HIS A 10 6.69 -2.88 0.74
CA HIS A 10 6.55 -3.41 2.10
C HIS A 10 7.92 -3.76 2.70
N SER A 11 8.22 -3.11 3.82
CA SER A 11 9.38 -3.32 4.67
C SER A 11 8.97 -4.16 5.87
N PHE A 12 8.74 -5.46 5.66
CA PHE A 12 8.31 -6.36 6.72
C PHE A 12 9.34 -6.48 7.86
N GLU A 13 10.59 -6.09 7.63
CA GLU A 13 11.63 -5.97 8.66
C GLU A 13 11.34 -4.87 9.69
N GLU A 14 10.56 -3.87 9.29
CA GLU A 14 10.23 -2.69 10.09
C GLU A 14 8.80 -2.72 10.65
N ASP A 15 8.04 -3.76 10.29
CA ASP A 15 6.72 -4.01 10.83
C ASP A 15 6.77 -4.15 12.36
N THR A 16 5.71 -3.69 13.02
CA THR A 16 5.45 -4.01 14.43
C THR A 16 4.34 -5.06 14.52
N GLU A 17 3.93 -5.43 15.73
CA GLU A 17 2.76 -6.30 15.93
C GLU A 17 1.47 -5.69 15.36
N THR A 18 1.34 -4.36 15.36
CA THR A 18 0.10 -3.65 15.01
C THR A 18 0.18 -2.83 13.73
N THR A 19 1.38 -2.64 13.17
CA THR A 19 1.58 -1.82 11.96
C THR A 19 2.38 -2.54 10.91
N ALA A 20 2.04 -2.25 9.64
CA ALA A 20 2.85 -2.59 8.48
C ALA A 20 3.56 -1.33 7.96
N VAL A 21 4.85 -1.44 7.69
CA VAL A 21 5.70 -0.31 7.25
C VAL A 21 6.07 -0.46 5.79
N TYR A 22 5.89 0.60 5.02
CA TYR A 22 6.29 0.65 3.62
C TYR A 22 7.31 1.76 3.40
N ARG A 23 8.33 1.47 2.60
CA ARG A 23 9.34 2.46 2.19
C ARG A 23 9.11 2.86 0.74
N ALA A 24 9.53 4.07 0.36
CA ALA A 24 9.48 4.48 -1.04
C ALA A 24 10.27 3.50 -1.94
N ALA A 25 9.84 3.32 -3.19
CA ALA A 25 10.39 2.30 -4.11
C ALA A 25 11.92 2.33 -4.34
N GLY A 26 12.60 3.45 -4.05
CA GLY A 26 14.06 3.57 -4.13
C GLY A 26 14.83 3.14 -2.86
N HIS A 27 14.15 2.66 -1.82
CA HIS A 27 14.79 2.27 -0.56
C HIS A 27 15.66 1.00 -0.74
N PRO A 28 16.89 0.98 -0.21
CA PRO A 28 17.80 -0.16 -0.35
C PRO A 28 17.43 -1.28 0.63
N PHE A 29 16.45 -2.10 0.26
CA PHE A 29 16.03 -3.25 1.06
C PHE A 29 17.15 -4.29 1.19
N PRO A 30 17.23 -4.99 2.35
CA PRO A 30 18.07 -6.17 2.45
C PRO A 30 17.57 -7.27 1.50
N VAL A 31 18.50 -8.14 1.10
CA VAL A 31 18.18 -9.31 0.27
C VAL A 31 17.16 -10.18 1.00
N SER A 32 16.06 -10.50 0.32
CA SER A 32 14.98 -11.32 0.84
C SER A 32 14.61 -12.41 -0.15
N ARG A 33 14.26 -13.59 0.37
CA ARG A 33 13.65 -14.67 -0.42
C ARG A 33 12.12 -14.56 -0.50
N ARG A 34 11.53 -13.67 0.30
CA ARG A 34 10.09 -13.39 0.34
C ARG A 34 9.76 -12.22 -0.59
N LEU A 35 8.74 -12.40 -1.43
CA LEU A 35 8.21 -11.33 -2.28
C LEU A 35 7.63 -10.20 -1.42
N ARG A 36 7.95 -8.95 -1.75
CA ARG A 36 7.40 -7.76 -1.09
C ARG A 36 6.09 -7.36 -1.77
N ARG A 37 5.11 -6.94 -0.97
CA ARG A 37 3.92 -6.25 -1.48
C ARG A 37 4.31 -4.81 -1.85
N GLU A 38 3.82 -4.32 -2.97
CA GLU A 38 3.97 -2.95 -3.42
C GLU A 38 2.59 -2.31 -3.58
N LEU A 39 2.49 -1.06 -3.16
CA LEU A 39 1.30 -0.23 -3.27
C LEU A 39 1.68 1.05 -4.02
N GLU A 40 0.84 1.47 -4.94
CA GLU A 40 1.02 2.72 -5.68
C GLU A 40 -0.28 3.51 -5.64
N PHE A 41 -0.21 4.68 -5.01
CA PHE A 41 -1.31 5.65 -4.97
C PHE A 41 -0.97 6.78 -5.93
N ARG A 42 -1.64 6.83 -7.09
CA ARG A 42 -1.42 7.90 -8.08
C ARG A 42 -2.27 9.14 -7.76
N PRO A 43 -1.79 10.36 -8.08
CA PRO A 43 -2.56 11.59 -7.84
C PRO A 43 -3.91 11.68 -8.57
N ASP A 44 -4.12 10.89 -9.61
CA ASP A 44 -5.37 10.80 -10.38
C ASP A 44 -6.42 9.88 -9.72
N GLY A 45 -6.13 9.35 -8.52
CA GLY A 45 -7.00 8.40 -7.82
C GLY A 45 -6.82 6.95 -8.29
N THR A 46 -5.86 6.64 -9.15
CA THR A 46 -5.55 5.25 -9.52
C THR A 46 -4.76 4.56 -8.41
N PHE A 47 -5.19 3.36 -8.04
CA PHE A 47 -4.47 2.48 -7.12
C PHE A 47 -3.92 1.28 -7.86
N VAL A 48 -2.66 0.91 -7.58
CA VAL A 48 -2.05 -0.33 -8.08
C VAL A 48 -1.44 -1.09 -6.92
N GLU A 49 -1.75 -2.37 -6.83
CA GLU A 49 -1.14 -3.30 -5.90
C GLU A 49 -0.39 -4.38 -6.67
N ARG A 50 0.85 -4.66 -6.28
CA ARG A 50 1.67 -5.76 -6.81
C ARG A 50 2.16 -6.60 -5.63
N GLY A 51 2.18 -7.91 -5.74
CA GLY A 51 2.65 -8.76 -4.65
C GLY A 51 2.18 -10.20 -4.81
N PRO A 52 2.45 -11.06 -3.82
CA PRO A 52 1.91 -12.41 -3.82
C PRO A 52 0.39 -12.29 -3.72
N GLY A 53 -0.32 -12.67 -4.78
CA GLY A 53 -1.76 -12.83 -4.72
C GLY A 53 -2.13 -13.99 -3.79
N PRO A 54 -3.41 -14.10 -3.38
CA PRO A 54 -3.89 -15.25 -2.61
C PRO A 54 -3.65 -16.62 -3.29
N ASP A 55 -3.40 -16.64 -4.61
CA ASP A 55 -3.19 -17.84 -5.42
C ASP A 55 -1.72 -18.05 -5.88
N ASP A 56 -0.72 -17.46 -5.21
CA ASP A 56 0.72 -17.60 -5.52
C ASP A 56 1.20 -17.15 -6.92
N TRP A 57 0.36 -16.45 -7.69
CA TRP A 57 0.75 -15.76 -8.92
C TRP A 57 0.94 -14.25 -8.67
N PRO A 58 2.07 -13.64 -9.09
CA PRO A 58 2.22 -12.19 -9.06
C PRO A 58 1.16 -11.56 -9.96
N ARG A 59 0.16 -10.91 -9.36
CA ARG A 59 -0.86 -10.14 -10.09
C ARG A 59 -0.76 -8.68 -9.74
N GLU A 60 -0.73 -7.86 -10.77
CA GLU A 60 -1.02 -6.45 -10.64
C GLU A 60 -2.54 -6.30 -10.53
N THR A 61 -3.02 -5.81 -9.38
CA THR A 61 -4.44 -5.51 -9.18
C THR A 61 -4.61 -3.99 -9.24
N ARG A 62 -5.48 -3.52 -10.14
CA ARG A 62 -5.75 -2.09 -10.34
C ARG A 62 -7.11 -1.71 -9.75
N GLY A 63 -7.13 -0.60 -9.03
CA GLY A 63 -8.33 -0.04 -8.42
C GLY A 63 -8.37 1.49 -8.50
N ARG A 64 -9.32 2.05 -7.75
CA ARG A 64 -9.42 3.48 -7.45
C ARG A 64 -9.24 3.67 -5.96
N TRP A 65 -8.60 4.75 -5.55
CA TRP A 65 -8.51 5.13 -4.15
C TRP A 65 -9.07 6.53 -3.92
N ALA A 66 -9.63 6.72 -2.72
CA ALA A 66 -10.02 8.02 -2.20
C ALA A 66 -9.66 8.09 -0.72
N SER A 67 -9.44 9.30 -0.21
CA SER A 67 -9.22 9.55 1.22
C SER A 67 -10.38 10.39 1.75
N PRO A 68 -11.48 9.75 2.21
CA PRO A 68 -12.69 10.47 2.63
C PRO A 68 -12.48 11.28 3.90
N GLU A 69 -11.52 10.87 4.73
CA GLU A 69 -11.14 11.52 5.98
C GLU A 69 -9.63 11.31 6.23
N PRO A 70 -8.99 12.20 7.02
CA PRO A 70 -7.58 12.03 7.39
C PRO A 70 -7.30 10.67 8.01
N GLY A 71 -6.21 10.02 7.60
CA GLY A 71 -5.82 8.71 8.14
C GLY A 71 -6.58 7.52 7.56
N ARG A 72 -7.52 7.74 6.62
CA ARG A 72 -8.24 6.66 5.95
C ARG A 72 -8.10 6.74 4.43
N VAL A 73 -7.86 5.59 3.83
CA VAL A 73 -7.89 5.39 2.39
C VAL A 73 -8.83 4.23 2.07
N ASP A 74 -9.82 4.48 1.22
CA ASP A 74 -10.72 3.45 0.72
C ASP A 74 -10.29 3.09 -0.71
N VAL A 75 -9.99 1.81 -0.94
CA VAL A 75 -9.59 1.27 -2.24
C VAL A 75 -10.74 0.44 -2.82
N THR A 76 -11.23 0.85 -3.98
CA THR A 76 -12.30 0.14 -4.71
C THR A 76 -11.71 -0.56 -5.93
N PHE A 77 -12.02 -1.83 -6.12
CA PHE A 77 -11.58 -2.59 -7.29
C PHE A 77 -12.76 -2.81 -8.25
N PRO A 78 -12.54 -2.79 -9.59
CA PRO A 78 -13.62 -2.90 -10.57
C PRO A 78 -14.44 -4.20 -10.48
N ASP A 79 -13.83 -5.29 -10.02
CA ASP A 79 -14.45 -6.60 -9.80
C ASP A 79 -15.30 -6.68 -8.52
N ARG A 80 -15.11 -5.73 -7.59
CA ARG A 80 -15.82 -5.65 -6.31
C ARG A 80 -16.12 -4.20 -5.91
N PRO A 81 -16.94 -3.47 -6.70
CA PRO A 81 -17.14 -2.03 -6.50
C PRO A 81 -17.87 -1.68 -5.19
N GLU A 82 -18.69 -2.59 -4.65
CA GLU A 82 -19.49 -2.34 -3.43
C GLU A 82 -18.75 -2.69 -2.13
N ALA A 83 -17.55 -3.28 -2.23
CA ALA A 83 -16.77 -3.73 -1.08
C ALA A 83 -15.36 -3.09 -1.08
N PRO A 84 -15.25 -1.79 -0.77
CA PRO A 84 -13.96 -1.12 -0.72
C PRO A 84 -13.09 -1.73 0.38
N THR A 85 -11.81 -1.96 0.05
CA THR A 85 -10.78 -2.31 1.02
C THR A 85 -10.35 -1.05 1.75
N ARG A 86 -10.50 -1.03 3.07
CA ARG A 86 -10.08 0.09 3.91
C ARG A 86 -8.62 -0.07 4.33
N ILE A 87 -7.84 0.98 4.16
CA ILE A 87 -6.47 1.12 4.67
C ILE A 87 -6.48 2.25 5.71
N THR A 88 -6.05 1.94 6.93
CA THR A 88 -5.86 2.92 8.00
C THR A 88 -4.41 3.39 7.99
N VAL A 89 -4.20 4.64 7.62
CA VAL A 89 -2.89 5.28 7.55
C VAL A 89 -2.55 5.84 8.93
N VAL A 90 -1.48 5.31 9.53
CA VAL A 90 -0.97 5.76 10.83
C VAL A 90 -0.08 6.99 10.66
N SER A 91 0.82 6.97 9.69
CA SER A 91 1.68 8.13 9.36
C SER A 91 2.17 8.10 7.92
N VAL A 92 2.49 9.29 7.40
CA VAL A 92 3.21 9.48 6.13
C VAL A 92 4.35 10.45 6.40
N GLU A 93 5.56 9.95 6.36
CA GLU A 93 6.81 10.70 6.51
C GLU A 93 7.59 10.64 5.19
N PRO A 94 8.60 11.51 4.98
CA PRO A 94 9.46 11.43 3.81
C PRO A 94 10.05 10.02 3.63
N GLY A 95 9.56 9.30 2.61
CA GLY A 95 10.01 7.95 2.28
C GLY A 95 9.47 6.83 3.18
N VAL A 96 8.54 7.09 4.09
CA VAL A 96 7.90 6.08 4.96
C VAL A 96 6.39 6.24 5.02
N LEU A 97 5.68 5.14 4.78
CA LEU A 97 4.24 5.03 4.96
C LEU A 97 3.98 3.93 5.99
N THR A 98 3.26 4.27 7.06
CA THR A 98 2.84 3.30 8.08
C THR A 98 1.34 3.11 8.01
N ILE A 99 0.90 1.85 7.94
CA ILE A 99 -0.53 1.48 7.97
C ILE A 99 -0.81 0.53 9.13
N ALA A 100 -2.04 0.53 9.64
CA ALA A 100 -2.48 -0.46 10.63
C ALA A 100 -2.66 -1.85 9.96
N LYS A 101 -2.40 -2.91 10.72
CA LYS A 101 -2.67 -4.31 10.33
C LYS A 101 -4.14 -4.70 10.54
#